data_AF-I9QEJ5-F1
#
_entry.id   AF-I9QEJ5-F1
#
_cell.length_a   1.000
_cell.length_b   1.000
_cell.length_c   1.000
_cell.angle_alpha   90.00
_cell.angle_beta   90.00
_cell.angle_gamma   90.00
#
_symmetry.space_group_name_H-M   'P 1'
#
loop_
_entity.id
_entity.type
_entity.pdbx_description
1 polymer ?
#
loop_
_entity_poly.entity_id
_entity_poly.type
_entity_poly.pdbx_seq_one_letter_code
_entity_poly.pdbx_strand_id
1 'polypeptide(L)'
;MFTLDFTDKSVTYDTFIHDVATSVVRMLADTRNDPEMVSQRQAYAMFGRGNVDRWRKQGKINPCKRPGKVEYRTVELRALQQKKQDYFK
;
A
#
# COMPACT_ATOMS: atom_id res chain seq x y z
N MET A 1 -1.69 29.00 22.02
CA MET A 1 -1.64 28.21 20.78
C MET A 1 -0.72 27.04 21.02
N PHE A 2 -1.25 25.81 21.04
CA PHE A 2 -0.44 24.63 21.35
C PHE A 2 0.24 24.16 20.06
N THR A 3 1.56 24.04 20.08
CA THR A 3 2.36 23.64 18.93
C THR A 3 3.14 22.36 19.24
N LEU A 4 3.34 21.55 18.20
CA LEU A 4 4.13 20.34 18.17
C LEU A 4 5.40 20.63 17.37
N ASP A 5 6.56 20.43 18.01
CA ASP A 5 7.86 20.67 17.40
C ASP A 5 8.43 19.35 16.87
N PHE A 6 8.76 19.34 15.58
CA PHE A 6 9.52 18.31 14.89
C PHE A 6 10.93 18.82 14.59
N THR A 7 11.85 17.91 14.27
CA THR A 7 13.26 18.24 14.00
C THR A 7 13.44 19.28 12.89
N ASP A 8 12.51 19.36 11.94
CA ASP A 8 12.55 20.21 10.76
C ASP A 8 11.50 21.35 10.75
N LYS A 9 10.48 21.30 11.62
CA LYS A 9 9.38 22.28 11.63
C LYS A 9 8.54 22.24 12.90
N SER A 10 7.79 23.31 13.16
CA SER A 10 6.75 23.36 14.18
C SER A 10 5.38 23.48 13.52
N VAL A 11 4.38 22.77 14.03
CA VAL A 11 2.99 22.86 13.56
C VAL A 11 2.03 23.04 14.73
N THR A 12 0.85 23.58 14.47
CA THR A 12 -0.19 23.69 15.49
C THR A 12 -0.80 22.32 15.77
N TYR A 13 -1.33 22.13 16.98
CA TYR A 13 -2.07 20.92 17.31
C TYR A 13 -3.23 20.68 16.33
N ASP A 14 -3.99 21.73 15.99
CA ASP A 14 -5.10 21.64 15.04
C ASP A 14 -4.64 21.20 13.65
N THR A 15 -3.56 21.78 13.13
CA THR A 15 -2.96 21.37 11.85
C THR A 15 -2.51 19.91 11.89
N PHE A 16 -1.85 19.50 12.97
CA PHE A 16 -1.40 18.12 13.11
C PHE A 16 -2.58 17.13 13.11
N ILE A 17 -3.62 17.39 13.89
CA ILE A 17 -4.81 16.52 13.94
C ILE A 17 -5.49 16.45 12.57
N HIS A 18 -5.61 17.58 11.87
CA HIS A 18 -6.18 17.63 10.53
C HIS A 18 -5.36 16.80 9.53
N ASP A 19 -4.03 16.92 9.56
CA ASP A 19 -3.13 16.19 8.66
C ASP A 19 -3.20 14.68 8.93
N VAL A 20 -3.22 14.27 10.21
CA VAL A 20 -3.39 12.86 10.60
C VAL A 20 -4.74 12.33 10.12
N ALA A 21 -5.83 13.04 10.39
CA ALA A 21 -7.16 12.64 9.97
C ALA A 21 -7.24 12.48 8.44
N THR A 22 -6.70 13.44 7.69
CA THR A 22 -6.63 13.41 6.22
C THR A 22 -5.83 12.21 5.73
N SER A 23 -4.67 11.94 6.34
CA SER A 23 -3.84 10.79 5.98
C SER A 23 -4.57 9.46 6.23
N VAL A 24 -5.27 9.33 7.36
CA VAL A 24 -6.08 8.14 7.68
C VAL A 24 -7.21 7.94 6.68
N VAL A 25 -7.98 8.99 6.38
CA VAL A 25 -9.07 8.91 5.39
C VAL A 25 -8.54 8.50 4.01
N ARG A 26 -7.40 9.05 3.58
CA ARG A 26 -6.78 8.66 2.31
C ARG A 26 -6.40 7.18 2.30
N MET A 27 -5.78 6.67 3.36
CA MET A 27 -5.43 5.25 3.47
C MET A 27 -6.65 4.33 3.43
N LEU A 28 -7.78 4.74 4.03
CA LEU A 28 -9.04 4.01 3.98
C LEU A 28 -9.71 4.06 2.60
N ALA A 29 -9.65 5.20 1.91
CA ALA A 29 -10.19 5.35 0.55
C ALA A 29 -9.40 4.51 -0.45
N ASP A 30 -8.07 4.49 -0.33
CA ASP A 30 -7.17 3.71 -1.19
C ASP A 30 -7.43 2.20 -1.08
N THR A 31 -7.94 1.72 0.07
CA THR A 31 -8.29 0.31 0.28
C THR A 31 -9.72 -0.01 -0.16
N ARG A 32 -10.67 0.93 -0.03
CA ARG A 32 -12.09 0.71 -0.40
C ARG A 32 -12.32 0.62 -1.91
N ASN A 33 -11.53 1.31 -2.71
CA ASN A 33 -11.71 1.36 -4.17
C ASN A 33 -10.98 0.25 -4.94
N ASP A 34 -10.25 -0.62 -4.22
CA ASP A 34 -9.53 -1.70 -4.86
C ASP A 34 -10.48 -2.80 -5.34
N PRO A 35 -10.36 -3.26 -6.60
CA PRO A 35 -11.11 -4.42 -7.05
C PRO A 35 -10.64 -5.67 -6.28
N GLU A 36 -11.51 -6.66 -6.09
CA GLU A 36 -11.16 -7.91 -5.38
C GLU A 36 -9.93 -8.60 -6.01
N MET A 37 -9.88 -8.58 -7.34
CA MET A 37 -8.81 -9.14 -8.15
C MET A 37 -8.22 -8.05 -9.06
N VAL A 38 -6.89 -8.05 -9.18
CA VAL A 38 -6.16 -7.22 -10.15
C VAL A 38 -5.40 -8.09 -11.13
N SER A 39 -5.37 -7.69 -12.41
CA SER A 39 -4.51 -8.34 -13.41
C SER A 39 -3.03 -8.18 -13.06
N GLN A 40 -2.16 -9.04 -13.59
CA GLN A 40 -0.71 -8.93 -13.41
C GLN A 40 -0.16 -7.57 -13.82
N ARG A 41 -0.67 -6.99 -14.91
CA ARG A 41 -0.28 -5.63 -15.35
C ARG A 41 -0.68 -4.58 -14.32
N GLN A 42 -1.91 -4.65 -13.79
CA GLN A 42 -2.37 -3.74 -12.73
C GLN A 42 -1.56 -3.93 -11.43
N ALA A 43 -1.30 -5.16 -11.02
CA ALA A 43 -0.50 -5.47 -9.85
C ALA A 43 0.92 -4.88 -9.96
N TYR A 44 1.56 -5.00 -11.13
CA TYR A 44 2.87 -4.39 -11.37
C TYR A 44 2.83 -2.87 -11.33
N ALA A 45 1.77 -2.23 -11.83
CA ALA A 45 1.62 -0.78 -11.78
C ALA A 45 1.38 -0.28 -10.34
N MET A 46 0.54 -0.97 -9.56
CA MET A 46 0.16 -0.56 -8.21
C MET A 46 1.24 -0.86 -7.16
N PHE A 47 1.90 -2.01 -7.25
CA PHE A 47 2.79 -2.53 -6.21
C PHE A 47 4.26 -2.60 -6.62
N GLY A 48 4.57 -2.36 -7.90
CA GLY A 48 5.91 -2.48 -8.47
C GLY A 48 6.27 -3.92 -8.85
N ARG A 49 6.82 -4.10 -10.06
CA ARG A 49 7.15 -5.42 -10.61
C ARG A 49 8.07 -6.25 -9.70
N GLY A 50 9.15 -5.63 -9.21
CA GLY A 50 10.11 -6.32 -8.33
C GLY A 50 9.49 -6.83 -7.02
N ASN A 51 8.53 -6.10 -6.45
CA ASN A 51 7.81 -6.53 -5.25
C ASN A 51 6.91 -7.74 -5.56
N VAL A 52 6.09 -7.64 -6.60
CA VAL A 52 5.15 -8.71 -6.98
C VAL A 52 5.90 -9.99 -7.36
N ASP A 53 6.96 -9.88 -8.16
CA ASP A 53 7.76 -11.04 -8.58
C ASP A 53 8.46 -11.70 -7.38
N ARG A 54 8.99 -10.90 -6.45
CA ARG A 54 9.59 -11.40 -5.21
C ARG A 54 8.56 -12.09 -4.31
N TRP A 55 7.41 -11.47 -4.06
CA TRP A 55 6.35 -12.07 -3.24
C TRP A 55 5.86 -13.38 -3.84
N ARG A 56 5.72 -13.45 -5.17
CA ARG A 56 5.40 -14.68 -5.89
C ARG A 56 6.50 -15.74 -5.73
N LYS A 57 7.77 -15.37 -5.89
CA LYS A 57 8.92 -16.29 -5.71
C LYS A 57 9.02 -16.81 -4.28
N GLN A 58 8.65 -15.99 -3.29
CA GLN A 58 8.60 -16.36 -1.88
C GLN A 58 7.33 -17.14 -1.49
N GLY A 59 6.41 -17.39 -2.42
CA GLY A 59 5.15 -18.08 -2.14
C GLY A 59 4.17 -17.29 -1.27
N LYS A 60 4.36 -15.97 -1.14
CA LYS A 60 3.52 -15.09 -0.30
C LYS A 60 2.21 -14.68 -0.97
N ILE A 61 2.15 -14.77 -2.30
CA ILE A 61 0.95 -14.55 -3.11
C ILE A 61 0.80 -15.70 -4.11
N ASN A 62 -0.45 -16.10 -4.34
CA ASN A 62 -0.77 -17.13 -5.32
C ASN A 62 -1.52 -16.54 -6.52
N PRO A 63 -0.95 -16.59 -7.74
CA PRO A 63 -1.65 -16.11 -8.93
C PRO A 63 -2.83 -17.02 -9.28
N CYS A 64 -4.01 -16.44 -9.51
CA CYS A 64 -5.10 -17.11 -10.20
C CYS A 64 -4.81 -17.07 -11.71
N LYS A 65 -4.61 -18.24 -12.33
CA LYS A 65 -4.27 -18.37 -13.74
C LYS A 65 -5.47 -18.86 -14.55
N ARG A 66 -5.80 -18.14 -15.62
CA ARG A 66 -6.75 -18.54 -16.65
C ARG A 66 -6.04 -18.45 -18.02
N PRO A 67 -6.55 -19.08 -19.09
CA PRO A 67 -5.95 -18.95 -20.42
C PRO A 67 -5.77 -17.47 -20.79
N GLY A 68 -4.52 -17.03 -21.00
CA GLY A 68 -4.17 -15.66 -21.35
C GLY A 68 -4.28 -14.61 -20.22
N LYS A 69 -4.66 -14.98 -18.99
CA LYS A 69 -4.86 -14.03 -17.88
C LYS A 69 -4.25 -14.52 -16.58
N VAL A 70 -3.48 -13.66 -15.93
CA VAL A 70 -2.96 -13.85 -14.58
C VAL A 70 -3.49 -12.74 -13.70
N GLU A 71 -4.12 -13.12 -12.59
CA GLU A 71 -4.70 -12.19 -11.62
C GLU A 71 -4.23 -12.53 -10.21
N TYR A 72 -4.30 -11.54 -9.33
CA TYR A 72 -3.91 -11.63 -7.93
C TYR A 72 -5.01 -11.05 -7.06
N ARG A 73 -5.18 -11.62 -5.85
CA ARG A 73 -6.04 -11.03 -4.83
C ARG A 73 -5.44 -9.74 -4.32
N THR A 74 -6.18 -8.64 -4.44
CA THR A 74 -5.67 -7.32 -4.07
C THR A 74 -5.42 -7.20 -2.57
N VAL A 75 -6.25 -7.87 -1.76
CA VAL A 75 -6.10 -7.93 -0.29
C VAL A 75 -4.74 -8.52 0.11
N GLU A 76 -4.29 -9.59 -0.55
CA GLU A 76 -2.98 -10.21 -0.27
C GLU A 76 -1.83 -9.25 -0.61
N LEU A 77 -1.94 -8.55 -1.76
CA LEU A 77 -0.94 -7.57 -2.19
C LEU A 77 -0.86 -6.36 -1.24
N ARG A 78 -2.01 -5.83 -0.80
CA ARG A 78 -2.09 -4.72 0.17
C ARG A 78 -1.52 -5.11 1.53
N ALA A 79 -1.85 -6.31 2.03
CA ALA A 79 -1.30 -6.82 3.28
C ALA A 79 0.24 -6.93 3.23
N LEU A 80 0.80 -7.31 2.07
CA LEU A 80 2.25 -7.38 1.89
C LEU A 80 2.90 -6.02 1.69
N GLN A 81 2.22 -5.05 1.08
CA GLN A 81 2.69 -3.67 0.95
C GLN A 81 2.88 -3.01 2.33
N GLN A 82 1.93 -3.24 3.25
CA GLN A 82 1.96 -2.65 4.60
C GLN A 82 3.02 -3.25 5.52
N LYS A 83 3.50 -4.48 5.25
CA LYS A 83 4.60 -5.06 6.02
C LYS A 83 5.88 -4.27 5.77
N LYS A 84 6.60 -3.93 6.85
CA LYS A 84 7.90 -3.26 6.77
C LYS A 84 8.80 -4.05 5.82
N GLN A 85 9.20 -3.39 4.75
CA GLN A 85 10.02 -3.96 3.71
C GLN A 85 11.48 -3.98 4.20
N ASP A 86 12.03 -5.19 4.32
CA ASP A 86 13.31 -5.52 4.93
C ASP A 86 14.56 -5.11 4.12
N TYR A 87 14.36 -4.55 2.94
CA TYR A 87 15.42 -4.15 1.99
C TYR A 87 15.59 -2.64 1.82
N PHE A 88 14.76 -1.81 2.46
CA PHE A 88 15.08 -0.40 2.65
C PHE A 88 15.99 -0.31 3.88
N LYS A 89 17.30 -0.31 3.64
CA LYS A 89 18.31 0.06 4.64
C LYS A 89 18.44 1.58 4.70
#